data_AF-A0A6V7I1R9-F1
#
_entry.id   AF-A0A6V7I1R9-F1
#
_cell.length_a   1.000
_cell.length_b   1.000
_cell.length_c   1.000
_cell.angle_alpha   90.00
_cell.angle_beta   90.00
_cell.angle_gamma   90.00
#
_symmetry.space_group_name_H-M   'P 1'
#
loop_
_entity.id
_entity.type
_entity.pdbx_description
1 polymer ?
#
loop_
_entity_poly.entity_id
_entity_poly.type
_entity_poly.pdbx_seq_one_letter_code
_entity_poly.pdbx_strand_id
1 'polypeptide(L)'
;FFGLWSYMDDTLWLKKVVFSIYGVIMSSLIWIFFGTLLADLLANSSELLVITDDGCFLAGISIILFKHIIFCLRREQIIKLIRDIHCPIDILAKSS
;
A
#
# COMPACT_ATOMS: atom_id res chain seq x y z
N PHE A 1 8.73 -9.22 -0.09
CA PHE A 1 7.72 -8.17 0.12
C PHE A 1 7.25 -8.22 1.57
N PHE A 2 7.55 -7.22 2.39
CA PHE A 2 7.06 -7.10 3.77
C PHE A 2 6.01 -5.98 3.86
N GLY A 3 5.00 -6.13 4.72
CA GLY A 3 3.93 -5.15 4.95
C GLY A 3 2.61 -5.47 4.22
N LEU A 4 1.73 -4.47 4.09
CA LEU A 4 0.37 -4.50 3.49
C LEU A 4 0.24 -5.34 2.21
N TRP A 5 1.36 -5.51 1.51
CA TRP A 5 1.50 -6.09 0.18
C TRP A 5 2.34 -7.36 0.12
N SER A 6 2.49 -8.05 1.25
CA SER A 6 3.24 -9.31 1.30
C SER A 6 2.53 -10.41 0.51
N TYR A 7 3.14 -10.80 -0.62
CA TYR A 7 2.91 -12.09 -1.26
C TYR A 7 3.76 -13.12 -0.52
N MET A 8 3.14 -13.87 0.39
CA MET A 8 3.76 -14.97 1.12
C MET A 8 3.01 -16.26 0.82
N ASP A 9 3.77 -17.32 0.59
CA ASP A 9 3.29 -18.62 0.12
C ASP A 9 2.04 -19.12 0.87
N ASP A 10 1.07 -19.55 0.06
CA ASP A 10 -0.31 -19.97 0.35
C ASP A 10 -0.41 -21.27 1.18
N THR A 11 0.47 -21.50 2.14
CA THR A 11 0.49 -22.77 2.91
C THR A 11 -0.60 -22.86 3.99
N LEU A 12 -1.19 -21.74 4.42
CA LEU A 12 -2.23 -21.70 5.46
C LEU A 12 -3.36 -20.73 5.09
N TRP A 13 -4.55 -21.27 4.83
CA TRP A 13 -5.78 -20.51 4.53
C TRP A 13 -6.10 -19.43 5.57
N LEU A 14 -5.84 -19.70 6.86
CA LEU A 14 -5.99 -18.72 7.94
C LEU A 14 -5.11 -17.48 7.76
N LYS A 15 -3.86 -17.67 7.31
CA LYS A 15 -2.95 -16.55 7.06
C LYS A 15 -3.47 -15.67 5.93
N LYS A 16 -4.04 -16.28 4.89
CA LYS A 16 -4.65 -15.56 3.75
C LYS A 16 -5.82 -14.68 4.19
N VAL A 17 -6.73 -15.22 5.01
CA VAL A 17 -7.90 -14.48 5.50
C VAL A 17 -7.47 -13.35 6.42
N VAL A 18 -6.60 -13.60 7.40
CA VAL A 18 -6.11 -12.58 8.33
C VAL A 18 -5.39 -11.45 7.60
N PHE A 19 -4.51 -11.77 6.64
CA PHE A 19 -3.82 -10.74 5.85
C PHE A 19 -4.78 -9.93 4.96
N SER A 20 -5.80 -10.58 4.39
CA SER A 20 -6.80 -9.88 3.60
C SER A 20 -7.61 -8.89 4.44
N ILE A 21 -8.04 -9.31 5.65
CA ILE A 21 -8.76 -8.44 6.58
C ILE A 21 -7.86 -7.27 7.02
N TYR A 22 -6.62 -7.56 7.39
CA TYR A 22 -5.64 -6.53 7.73
C TYR A 22 -5.43 -5.52 6.59
N GLY A 23 -5.33 -6.00 5.34
CA GLY A 23 -5.19 -5.16 4.15
C GLY A 23 -6.36 -4.21 3.96
N VAL A 24 -7.59 -4.70 4.12
CA VAL A 24 -8.80 -3.88 4.04
C VAL A 24 -8.84 -2.86 5.17
N ILE A 25 -8.62 -3.28 6.43
CA ILE A 25 -8.63 -2.37 7.59
C ILE A 25 -7.61 -1.24 7.40
N MET A 26 -6.37 -1.58 7.04
CA MET A 26 -5.32 -0.58 6.86
C MET A 26 -5.60 0.35 5.68
N SER A 27 -6.17 -0.15 4.57
CA SER A 27 -6.60 0.71 3.46
C SER A 27 -7.69 1.68 3.92
N SER A 28 -8.70 1.19 4.67
CA SER A 28 -9.75 2.04 5.24
C SER A 28 -9.20 3.11 6.18
N LEU A 29 -8.26 2.77 7.06
CA LEU A 29 -7.62 3.74 7.97
C LEU A 29 -6.88 4.84 7.22
N ILE A 30 -6.14 4.49 6.15
CA ILE A 30 -5.44 5.47 5.31
C ILE A 30 -6.43 6.45 4.65
N TRP A 31 -7.55 5.93 4.12
CA TRP A 31 -8.59 6.76 3.51
C TRP A 31 -9.30 7.67 4.52
N ILE A 32 -9.60 7.16 5.71
CA ILE A 32 -10.20 7.96 6.80
C ILE A 32 -9.24 9.07 7.20
N PHE A 33 -7.96 8.75 7.43
CA PHE A 33 -6.95 9.72 7.81
C PHE A 33 -6.77 10.83 6.75
N PHE A 34 -6.70 10.45 5.46
CA PHE A 34 -6.67 11.40 4.36
C PHE A 34 -7.89 12.32 4.34
N GLY A 35 -9.09 11.75 4.51
CA GLY A 35 -10.33 12.51 4.55
C GLY A 35 -10.40 13.47 5.72
N THR A 36 -9.92 13.07 6.90
CA THR A 36 -9.86 13.92 8.09
C THR A 36 -8.92 15.11 7.87
N LEU A 37 -7.71 14.89 7.36
CA LEU A 37 -6.76 15.98 7.06
C LEU A 37 -7.31 16.93 6.00
N LEU A 38 -7.98 16.39 4.97
CA LEU A 38 -8.58 17.23 3.93
C LEU A 38 -9.74 18.07 4.50
N ALA A 39 -10.56 17.49 5.37
CA ALA A 39 -11.66 18.21 6.01
C ALA A 39 -11.15 19.33 6.94
N ASP A 40 -10.08 19.07 7.70
CA ASP A 40 -9.46 20.06 8.59
C ASP A 40 -8.84 21.22 7.78
N LEU A 41 -8.10 20.88 6.72
CA LEU A 41 -7.53 21.86 5.79
C LEU A 41 -8.61 22.77 5.16
N LEU A 42 -9.75 22.20 4.76
CA LEU A 42 -10.86 22.96 4.16
C LEU A 42 -11.61 23.82 5.18
N ALA A 43 -11.79 23.33 6.42
CA ALA A 43 -12.46 24.07 7.48
C ALA A 43 -11.60 25.25 7.99
N ASN A 44 -10.29 25.06 8.03
CA ASN A 44 -9.32 26.00 8.59
C ASN A 44 -8.42 26.64 7.52
N SER A 45 -8.88 26.71 6.26
CA SER A 45 -8.09 27.20 5.11
C SER A 45 -7.71 28.68 5.17
N SER A 46 -8.15 29.41 6.19
CA SER A 46 -7.77 30.82 6.42
C SER A 46 -6.50 30.96 7.28
N GLU A 47 -6.08 29.88 7.95
CA GLU A 47 -4.90 29.85 8.78
C GLU A 47 -3.70 29.27 8.00
N LEU A 48 -2.74 30.13 7.66
CA LEU A 48 -1.56 29.75 6.87
C LEU A 48 -0.72 28.64 7.54
N LEU A 49 -0.74 28.60 8.87
CA LEU A 49 -0.02 27.59 9.66
C LEU A 49 -0.67 26.20 9.51
N VAL A 50 -2.01 26.13 9.55
CA VAL A 50 -2.77 24.90 9.32
C VAL A 50 -2.59 24.42 7.87
N ILE A 51 -2.64 25.34 6.90
CA ILE A 51 -2.39 24.99 5.48
C ILE A 51 -1.01 24.36 5.28
N THR A 52 0.02 24.90 5.93
CA THR A 52 1.40 24.44 5.73
C THR A 52 1.63 23.08 6.39
N ASP A 53 1.12 22.88 7.62
CA ASP A 53 1.30 21.63 8.36
C ASP A 53 0.45 20.49 7.74
N ASP A 54 -0.87 20.67 7.64
CA ASP A 54 -1.77 19.67 7.07
C ASP A 54 -1.50 19.41 5.59
N GLY A 55 -1.10 20.45 4.85
CA GLY A 55 -0.66 20.32 3.46
C GLY A 55 0.56 19.42 3.30
N CYS A 56 1.51 19.47 4.23
CA CYS A 56 2.69 18.60 4.22
C CYS A 56 2.29 17.14 4.48
N PHE A 57 1.43 16.90 5.47
CA PHE A 57 0.89 15.57 5.75
C PHE A 57 0.08 15.02 4.57
N LEU A 58 -0.76 15.86 3.94
CA LEU A 58 -1.53 15.52 2.73
C LEU A 58 -0.64 15.13 1.55
N ALA A 59 0.46 15.85 1.34
CA ALA A 59 1.43 15.50 0.30
C ALA A 59 2.09 14.13 0.57
N GLY A 60 2.52 13.89 1.82
CA GLY A 60 3.13 12.62 2.21
C GLY A 60 2.19 11.42 2.04
N ILE A 61 0.95 11.54 2.52
CA ILE A 61 -0.05 10.47 2.43
C ILE A 61 -0.52 10.27 0.97
N SER A 62 -0.53 11.31 0.13
CA SER A 62 -0.86 11.21 -1.29
C SER A 62 0.10 10.27 -2.04
N ILE A 63 1.40 10.30 -1.73
CA ILE A 63 2.38 9.37 -2.30
C ILE A 63 2.07 7.92 -1.91
N ILE A 64 1.65 7.70 -0.66
CA ILE A 64 1.27 6.37 -0.15
C ILE A 64 0.01 5.87 -0.87
N LEU A 65 -1.01 6.72 -1.02
CA LEU A 65 -2.23 6.42 -1.76
C LEU A 65 -1.94 6.12 -3.23
N PHE A 66 -1.08 6.90 -3.87
CA PHE A 66 -0.69 6.67 -5.27
C PHE A 66 -0.02 5.32 -5.45
N LYS A 67 0.94 4.97 -4.58
CA LYS A 67 1.56 3.63 -4.56
C LYS A 67 0.53 2.54 -4.28
N HIS A 68 -0.40 2.77 -3.36
CA HIS A 68 -1.48 1.84 -3.03
C HIS A 68 -2.37 1.55 -4.25
N ILE A 69 -2.83 2.58 -4.95
CA ILE A 69 -3.67 2.49 -6.14
C ILE A 69 -2.92 1.77 -7.28
N ILE A 70 -1.67 2.15 -7.55
CA ILE A 70 -0.86 1.49 -8.58
C ILE A 70 -0.68 0.01 -8.26
N PHE A 71 -0.38 -0.32 -7.00
CA PHE A 71 -0.20 -1.70 -6.60
C PHE A 71 -1.49 -2.51 -6.76
N CYS A 72 -2.64 -1.95 -6.40
CA CYS A 72 -3.94 -2.58 -6.63
C CYS A 72 -4.23 -2.80 -8.13
N LEU A 73 -4.02 -1.78 -8.97
CA LEU A 73 -4.32 -1.85 -10.40
C LEU A 73 -3.36 -2.76 -11.17
N ARG A 74 -2.09 -2.77 -10.79
CA ARG A 74 -1.03 -3.54 -11.48
C ARG A 74 -0.65 -4.82 -10.73
N ARG A 75 -1.43 -5.23 -9.73
CA ARG A 75 -1.12 -6.38 -8.87
C ARG A 75 -0.77 -7.63 -9.67
N GLU A 76 -1.59 -7.98 -10.65
CA GLU A 76 -1.38 -9.14 -11.52
C GLU A 76 -0.08 -9.04 -12.33
N GLN A 77 0.23 -7.85 -12.85
CA GLN A 77 1.47 -7.60 -13.61
C GLN A 77 2.71 -7.72 -12.72
N ILE A 78 2.63 -7.18 -11.49
CA ILE A 78 3.70 -7.26 -10.51
C ILE A 78 3.93 -8.71 -10.07
N ILE A 79 2.86 -9.45 -9.77
CA ILE A 79 2.96 -10.88 -9.41
C ILE A 79 3.54 -11.69 -10.56
N LYS A 80 3.09 -11.43 -11.79
CA LYS A 80 3.62 -12.09 -12.98
C LYS A 80 5.11 -11.80 -13.15
N LEU A 81 5.53 -10.54 -13.04
CA LEU A 81 6.95 -10.16 -13.14
C LEU A 81 7.80 -10.82 -12.04
N ILE A 82 7.30 -10.87 -10.80
CA ILE A 82 7.97 -11.56 -9.69
C ILE A 82 8.15 -13.04 -10.04
N ARG A 83 7.11 -13.71 -10.53
CA ARG A 83 7.17 -15.14 -10.91
C ARG A 83 8.15 -15.37 -12.06
N ASP A 84 8.11 -14.52 -13.08
CA ASP A 84 8.96 -14.61 -14.26
C ASP A 84 10.45 -14.40 -13.92
N ILE A 85 10.77 -13.63 -12.87
CA ILE A 85 12.15 -13.43 -12.38
C ILE A 85 12.57 -14.54 -11.39
N HIS A 86 11.70 -14.96 -10.48
CA HIS A 86 12.06 -15.89 -9.42
C HIS A 86 12.29 -17.32 -9.94
N CYS A 87 11.46 -17.76 -10.89
CA CYS A 87 11.55 -19.09 -11.48
C CYS A 87 12.92 -19.39 -12.14
N PRO A 88 13.48 -18.51 -13.01
CA PRO A 88 14.81 -18.75 -13.58
C PRO A 88 15.95 -18.65 -12.55
N ILE A 89 15.83 -17.79 -11.53
CA ILE A 89 16.82 -17.70 -10.45
C ILE A 89 16.87 -19.01 -9.64
N ASP A 90 15.71 -19.59 -9.31
CA ASP A 90 15.62 -20.87 -8.60
C ASP A 90 16.24 -22.02 -9.41
N ILE A 91 16.08 -22.02 -10.73
CA ILE A 91 16.68 -23.01 -11.62
C ILE A 91 18.20 -22.86 -11.63
N LEU A 92 18.70 -21.62 -11.77
CA LEU A 92 20.14 -21.33 -11.74
C LEU A 92 20.76 -21.75 -10.40
N ALA A 93 20.11 -21.43 -9.28
CA ALA A 93 20.61 -21.77 -7.94
C ALA A 93 20.68 -23.28 -7.67
N LYS A 94 19.78 -24.09 -8.28
CA LYS A 94 19.79 -25.56 -8.16
C LYS A 94 20.75 -26.26 -9.12
N SER A 95 21.25 -25.55 -10.14
CA SER A 95 22.19 -26.08 -11.13
C SER A 95 23.67 -25.89 -10.77
N SER A 96 23.95 -25.21 -9.65
CA SER A 96 25.28 -25.06 -9.03
C SER A 96 25.52 -26.08 -7.92
#